data_AF-A0A2E0W5C2-F1
#
_entry.id   AF-A0A2E0W5C2-F1
#
_cell.length_a   1.000
_cell.length_b   1.000
_cell.length_c   1.000
_cell.angle_alpha   90.00
_cell.angle_beta   90.00
_cell.angle_gamma   90.00
#
_symmetry.space_group_name_H-M   'P 1'
#
loop_
_entity.id
_entity.type
_entity.pdbx_description
1 polymer ?
#
loop_
_entity_poly.entity_id
_entity_poly.type
_entity_poly.pdbx_seq_one_letter_code
_entity_poly.pdbx_strand_id
1 'polypeptide(L)'
;MHNRKRNRLNEFDYRQGFWYFVTICVKGMQPYFGRIEKAKLILNEYGKIVEERWKALSEKYESVYLDKFVVMSNHFHGIITFDNNVGTTHELSLQTSEKIKSLSHYIGEFKMQSSKQIHQNGLTQFKWQRSFYDRIIRNEKELHRIREYIEENPLRWEIGKGFVDNLEL
;
A
#
# COMPACT_ATOMS: atom_id res chain seq x y z
N MET A 1 -22.35 23.78 2.30
CA MET A 1 -20.95 23.84 2.78
C MET A 1 -20.45 22.41 2.95
N HIS A 2 -19.58 21.95 2.04
CA HIS A 2 -19.10 20.56 2.05
C HIS A 2 -18.05 20.39 3.16
N ASN A 3 -18.39 19.56 4.14
CA ASN A 3 -17.48 19.13 5.20
C ASN A 3 -16.32 18.33 4.57
N ARG A 4 -15.18 18.99 4.34
CA ARG A 4 -13.96 18.38 3.84
C ARG A 4 -13.43 17.47 4.95
N LYS A 5 -13.72 16.16 4.87
CA LYS A 5 -13.13 15.14 5.75
C LYS A 5 -11.60 15.34 5.74
N ARG A 6 -11.01 15.55 6.92
CA ARG A 6 -9.56 15.66 7.04
C ARG A 6 -8.96 14.27 6.75
N ASN A 7 -8.30 14.15 5.59
CA ASN A 7 -7.56 12.96 5.15
C ASN A 7 -6.21 12.77 5.87
N ARG A 8 -5.95 13.54 6.93
CA ARG A 8 -4.72 13.41 7.73
C ARG A 8 -5.01 12.43 8.86
N LEU A 9 -4.15 11.45 9.11
CA LEU A 9 -4.06 10.84 10.44
C LEU A 9 -3.86 12.02 11.39
N ASN A 10 -4.84 12.25 12.26
CA ASN A 10 -4.71 13.28 13.28
C ASN A 10 -3.48 12.92 14.12
N GLU A 11 -2.61 13.91 14.38
CA GLU A 11 -1.42 13.84 15.23
C GLU A 11 -0.11 13.35 14.60
N PHE A 12 -0.07 12.88 13.34
CA PHE A 12 1.21 12.52 12.71
C PHE A 12 1.96 13.77 12.20
N ASP A 13 3.21 13.98 12.64
CA ASP A 13 4.07 15.04 12.09
C ASP A 13 4.63 14.61 10.72
N TYR A 14 3.88 14.99 9.69
CA TYR A 14 4.20 14.75 8.29
C TYR A 14 5.52 15.42 7.81
N ARG A 15 6.29 16.11 8.66
CA ARG A 15 7.54 16.78 8.25
C ARG A 15 8.79 15.91 8.38
N GLN A 16 8.72 14.74 9.02
CA GLN A 16 9.91 13.99 9.43
C GLN A 16 10.12 12.64 8.70
N GLY A 17 9.11 12.11 8.00
CA GLY A 17 9.14 10.81 7.28
C GLY A 17 9.15 10.91 5.75
N PHE A 18 9.77 9.94 5.05
CA PHE A 18 9.56 9.74 3.61
C PHE A 18 8.33 8.86 3.39
N TRP A 19 7.33 9.33 2.64
CA TRP A 19 6.25 8.45 2.17
C TRP A 19 6.69 7.71 0.90
N TYR A 20 6.26 6.47 0.80
CA TYR A 20 6.47 5.63 -0.38
C TYR A 20 5.12 5.28 -0.97
N PHE A 21 4.97 5.54 -2.26
CA PHE A 21 3.93 4.91 -3.06
C PHE A 21 4.46 3.58 -3.58
N VAL A 22 3.68 2.51 -3.46
CA VAL A 22 4.03 1.17 -3.95
C VAL A 22 2.97 0.63 -4.89
N THR A 23 3.42 -0.12 -5.90
CA THR A 23 2.56 -0.92 -6.78
C THR A 23 3.05 -2.36 -6.81
N ILE A 24 2.15 -3.30 -6.49
CA ILE A 24 2.46 -4.73 -6.36
C ILE A 24 1.52 -5.51 -7.26
N CYS A 25 2.07 -6.14 -8.30
CA CYS A 25 1.28 -6.82 -9.32
C CYS A 25 1.24 -8.32 -9.11
N VAL A 26 0.10 -8.94 -9.41
CA VAL A 26 -0.02 -10.40 -9.54
C VAL A 26 0.81 -10.86 -10.74
N LYS A 27 1.47 -12.01 -10.62
CA LYS A 27 2.24 -12.62 -11.71
C LYS A 27 1.31 -12.88 -12.90
N GLY A 28 1.69 -12.37 -14.07
CA GLY A 28 0.86 -12.49 -15.28
C GLY A 28 -0.44 -11.69 -15.24
N MET A 29 -0.56 -10.70 -14.35
CA MET A 29 -1.71 -9.77 -14.26
C MET A 29 -3.07 -10.47 -14.10
N GLN A 30 -3.08 -11.64 -13.45
CA GLN A 30 -4.29 -12.44 -13.27
C GLN A 30 -5.27 -11.76 -12.29
N PRO A 31 -6.59 -11.68 -12.63
CA PRO A 31 -7.59 -10.95 -11.85
C PRO A 31 -8.10 -11.76 -10.64
N TYR A 32 -7.22 -12.07 -9.69
CA TYR A 32 -7.56 -12.95 -8.56
C TYR A 32 -8.31 -12.27 -7.42
N PHE A 33 -8.31 -10.95 -7.29
CA PHE A 33 -8.81 -10.26 -6.09
C PHE A 33 -10.26 -9.81 -6.16
N GLY A 34 -10.91 -10.01 -7.30
CA GLY A 34 -12.29 -9.61 -7.51
C GLY A 34 -12.53 -9.09 -8.91
N ARG A 35 -13.66 -8.43 -9.07
CA ARG A 35 -14.12 -7.87 -10.35
C ARG A 35 -14.63 -6.47 -10.16
N ILE A 36 -14.57 -5.68 -11.23
CA ILE A 36 -15.08 -4.32 -11.22
C ILE A 36 -16.49 -4.33 -11.81
N GLU A 37 -17.44 -3.79 -11.05
CA GLU A 37 -18.83 -3.62 -11.46
C GLU A 37 -19.27 -2.19 -11.13
N LYS A 38 -19.85 -1.48 -12.10
CA LYS A 38 -20.39 -0.12 -11.93
C LYS A 38 -19.37 0.83 -11.26
N ALA A 39 -18.17 0.90 -11.82
CA ALA A 39 -17.03 1.68 -11.34
C ALA A 39 -16.51 1.30 -9.94
N LYS A 40 -16.96 0.18 -9.36
CA LYS A 40 -16.57 -0.24 -8.01
C LYS A 40 -15.91 -1.60 -8.06
N LEU A 41 -14.80 -1.73 -7.35
CA LEU A 41 -14.22 -3.04 -7.13
C LEU A 41 -15.05 -3.81 -6.09
N ILE A 42 -15.50 -4.99 -6.48
CA ILE A 42 -16.09 -5.98 -5.59
C ILE A 42 -15.02 -7.00 -5.27
N LEU A 43 -14.47 -6.91 -4.05
CA LEU A 43 -13.46 -7.85 -3.57
C LEU A 43 -14.09 -9.22 -3.33
N ASN A 44 -13.42 -10.27 -3.82
CA ASN A 44 -13.66 -11.63 -3.38
C ASN A 44 -12.87 -11.91 -2.08
N GLU A 45 -12.87 -13.17 -1.64
CA GLU A 45 -12.13 -13.58 -0.44
C GLU A 45 -10.62 -13.30 -0.53
N TYR A 46 -10.01 -13.49 -1.69
CA TYR A 46 -8.58 -13.24 -1.89
C TYR A 46 -8.25 -11.75 -1.84
N GLY A 47 -9.11 -10.90 -2.42
CA GLY A 47 -8.98 -9.46 -2.31
C GLY A 47 -9.08 -8.95 -0.88
N LYS A 48 -10.00 -9.52 -0.08
CA LYS A 48 -10.13 -9.22 1.36
C LYS A 48 -8.88 -9.63 2.14
N ILE A 49 -8.31 -10.80 1.85
CA ILE A 49 -7.03 -11.23 2.44
C ILE A 49 -5.93 -10.20 2.17
N VAL A 50 -5.82 -9.70 0.93
CA VAL A 50 -4.83 -8.67 0.58
C VAL A 50 -5.05 -7.39 1.39
N GLU A 51 -6.29 -6.90 1.47
CA GLU A 51 -6.63 -5.72 2.27
C GLU A 51 -6.28 -5.90 3.76
N GLU A 52 -6.67 -7.02 4.35
CA GLU A 52 -6.40 -7.35 5.75
C GLU A 52 -4.91 -7.44 6.03
N ARG A 53 -4.14 -8.12 5.17
CA ARG A 53 -2.69 -8.25 5.34
C ARG A 53 -1.96 -6.92 5.18
N TRP A 54 -2.49 -5.99 4.39
CA TRP A 54 -1.93 -4.63 4.32
C TRP A 54 -2.13 -3.90 5.64
N LYS A 55 -3.38 -3.84 6.15
CA LYS A 55 -3.72 -3.19 7.43
C LYS A 55 -2.95 -3.78 8.62
N ALA A 56 -2.74 -5.09 8.60
CA ALA A 56 -1.97 -5.78 9.64
C ALA A 56 -0.52 -5.27 9.79
N LEU A 57 0.05 -4.60 8.78
CA LEU A 57 1.39 -4.00 8.90
C LEU A 57 1.42 -2.91 9.98
N SER A 58 0.47 -1.98 9.98
CA SER A 58 0.40 -0.91 11.00
C SER A 58 -0.11 -1.41 12.36
N GLU A 59 -0.84 -2.52 12.39
CA GLU A 59 -1.25 -3.16 13.65
C GLU A 59 -0.09 -3.88 14.32
N LYS A 60 0.83 -4.44 13.52
CA LYS A 60 1.98 -5.20 13.99
C LYS A 60 3.18 -4.31 14.33
N TYR A 61 3.39 -3.23 13.59
CA TYR A 61 4.56 -2.37 13.73
C TYR A 61 4.13 -0.94 14.06
N GLU A 62 4.44 -0.50 15.29
CA GLU A 62 4.12 0.85 15.76
C GLU A 62 4.80 1.94 14.89
N SER A 63 5.96 1.61 14.32
CA SER A 63 6.72 2.49 13.42
C SER A 63 6.17 2.56 11.99
N VAL A 64 5.09 1.83 11.65
CA VAL A 64 4.53 1.79 10.28
C VAL A 64 3.17 2.48 10.23
N TYR A 65 3.06 3.48 9.36
CA TYR A 65 1.79 4.14 9.08
C TYR A 65 1.37 3.91 7.64
N LEU A 66 0.10 3.56 7.49
CA LEU A 66 -0.54 3.35 6.21
C LEU A 66 -1.46 4.52 5.91
N ASP A 67 -1.45 4.96 4.66
CA ASP A 67 -2.34 5.99 4.15
C ASP A 67 -3.26 5.34 3.10
N LYS A 68 -3.68 6.07 2.06
CA LYS A 68 -4.55 5.52 1.02
C LYS A 68 -3.91 4.30 0.34
N PHE A 69 -4.76 3.31 0.09
CA PHE A 69 -4.44 2.14 -0.70
C PHE A 69 -5.68 1.68 -1.45
N VAL A 70 -5.47 0.89 -2.50
CA VAL A 70 -6.54 0.21 -3.24
C VAL A 70 -6.02 -1.16 -3.66
N VAL A 71 -6.77 -2.21 -3.30
CA VAL A 71 -6.66 -3.51 -3.95
C VAL A 71 -7.37 -3.35 -5.29
N MET A 72 -6.79 -3.81 -6.39
CA MET A 72 -7.40 -3.89 -7.71
C MET A 72 -7.60 -5.36 -8.09
N SER A 73 -8.24 -5.70 -9.20
CA SER A 73 -8.48 -7.11 -9.54
C SER A 73 -7.19 -7.94 -9.64
N ASN A 74 -6.10 -7.35 -10.14
CA ASN A 74 -4.83 -8.04 -10.42
C ASN A 74 -3.57 -7.35 -9.88
N HIS A 75 -3.72 -6.29 -9.09
CA HIS A 75 -2.59 -5.57 -8.49
C HIS A 75 -3.06 -4.84 -7.23
N PHE A 76 -2.12 -4.21 -6.54
CA PHE A 76 -2.33 -3.44 -5.33
C PHE A 76 -1.54 -2.14 -5.42
N HIS A 77 -2.14 -1.04 -4.99
CA HIS A 77 -1.47 0.24 -4.78
C HIS A 77 -1.60 0.65 -3.31
N GLY A 78 -0.54 1.22 -2.73
CA GLY A 78 -0.57 1.69 -1.35
C GLY A 78 0.43 2.79 -1.07
N ILE A 79 0.12 3.62 -0.07
CA ILE A 79 1.05 4.59 0.50
C ILE A 79 1.44 4.12 1.90
N ILE A 80 2.75 4.07 2.16
CA ILE A 80 3.34 3.67 3.44
C ILE A 80 4.40 4.67 3.88
N THR A 81 4.48 4.97 5.17
CA THR A 81 5.53 5.78 5.77
C THR A 81 5.98 5.17 7.09
N PHE A 82 7.18 5.54 7.53
CA PHE A 82 7.79 5.05 8.75
C PHE A 82 8.03 6.20 9.73
N ASP A 83 7.95 5.93 11.03
CA ASP A 83 8.31 6.90 12.06
C ASP A 83 9.83 7.15 12.01
N ASN A 84 10.27 8.32 11.55
CA ASN A 84 11.70 8.64 11.52
C ASN A 84 12.16 9.20 12.88
N ASN A 85 12.11 8.39 13.93
CA ASN A 85 12.91 8.63 15.14
C ASN A 85 14.41 8.30 14.90
N VAL A 86 14.91 8.62 13.70
CA VAL A 86 16.32 8.51 13.33
C VAL A 86 16.85 9.93 13.20
N GLY A 87 16.91 10.61 14.35
CA GLY A 87 17.71 11.82 14.48
C GLY A 87 19.14 11.54 14.05
N THR A 88 19.70 12.49 13.31
CA THR A 88 21.08 12.57 12.89
C THR A 88 22.01 12.60 14.11
N THR A 89 22.28 11.48 14.75
CA THR A 89 23.32 11.41 15.80
C THR A 89 23.84 9.99 15.87
N HIS A 90 25.03 9.80 15.28
CA HIS A 90 25.98 8.81 15.77
C HIS A 90 25.97 8.88 17.31
N GLU A 91 25.86 7.73 17.98
CA GLU A 91 25.85 7.61 19.45
C GLU A 91 24.47 7.79 20.10
N LEU A 92 23.76 6.68 20.28
CA LEU A 92 23.38 6.12 21.60
C LEU A 92 22.30 5.05 21.41
N SER A 93 22.74 3.80 21.47
CA SER A 93 21.87 2.65 21.69
C SER A 93 21.29 2.74 23.09
N LEU A 94 20.04 3.16 23.24
CA LEU A 94 19.25 2.94 24.46
C LEU A 94 17.86 2.38 24.10
N GLN A 95 17.83 1.05 24.04
CA GLN A 95 16.77 0.18 24.59
C GLN A 95 15.32 0.69 24.48
N THR A 96 14.64 0.34 23.38
CA THR A 96 13.20 -0.03 23.23
C THR A 96 12.54 0.35 21.90
N SER A 97 13.20 1.09 20.99
CA SER A 97 12.62 1.32 19.65
C SER A 97 12.89 0.12 18.73
N GLU A 98 11.83 -0.45 18.15
CA GLU A 98 11.97 -1.41 17.04
C GLU A 98 12.83 -0.77 15.94
N LYS A 99 13.95 -1.41 15.60
CA LYS A 99 14.79 -0.95 14.49
C LYS A 99 13.96 -1.01 13.20
N ILE A 100 13.64 0.15 12.65
CA ILE A 100 12.90 0.30 11.40
C ILE A 100 13.62 -0.48 10.30
N LYS A 101 12.86 -1.30 9.59
CA LYS A 101 13.37 -2.14 8.50
C LYS A 101 13.20 -1.43 7.16
N SER A 102 13.80 -1.95 6.11
CA SER A 102 13.64 -1.36 4.77
C SER A 102 12.22 -1.54 4.24
N LEU A 103 11.79 -0.67 3.30
CA LEU A 103 10.52 -0.84 2.58
C LEU A 103 10.39 -2.25 2.01
N SER A 104 11.44 -2.76 1.37
CA SER A 104 11.48 -4.11 0.81
C SER A 104 11.22 -5.22 1.83
N HIS A 105 11.58 -5.02 3.11
CA HIS A 105 11.24 -5.97 4.17
C HIS A 105 9.73 -6.03 4.40
N TYR A 106 9.09 -4.88 4.61
CA TYR A 106 7.64 -4.81 4.87
C TYR A 106 6.83 -5.30 3.66
N ILE A 107 7.24 -4.93 2.45
CA ILE A 107 6.60 -5.41 1.22
C ILE A 107 6.83 -6.92 1.03
N GLY A 108 8.00 -7.43 1.38
CA GLY A 108 8.30 -8.86 1.38
C GLY A 108 7.40 -9.63 2.34
N GLU A 109 7.23 -9.14 3.57
CA GLU A 109 6.33 -9.73 4.56
C GLU A 109 4.88 -9.69 4.10
N PHE A 110 4.40 -8.54 3.60
CA PHE A 110 3.07 -8.40 3.05
C PHE A 110 2.79 -9.43 1.95
N LYS A 111 3.69 -9.56 0.96
CA LYS A 111 3.57 -10.51 -0.15
C LYS A 111 3.58 -11.96 0.34
N MET A 112 4.43 -12.27 1.31
CA MET A 112 4.55 -13.61 1.88
C MET A 112 3.27 -14.00 2.64
N GLN A 113 2.80 -13.15 3.56
CA GLN A 113 1.63 -13.45 4.40
C GLN A 113 0.35 -13.53 3.57
N SER A 114 0.16 -12.61 2.62
CA SER A 114 -0.99 -12.66 1.68
C SER A 114 -0.95 -13.92 0.82
N SER A 115 0.21 -14.28 0.24
CA SER A 115 0.32 -15.50 -0.56
C SER A 115 0.01 -16.75 0.27
N LYS A 116 0.56 -16.85 1.48
CA LYS A 116 0.31 -17.97 2.39
C LYS A 116 -1.18 -18.15 2.68
N GLN A 117 -1.86 -17.07 3.06
CA GLN A 117 -3.28 -17.15 3.40
C GLN A 117 -4.15 -17.42 2.16
N ILE A 118 -3.83 -16.84 1.01
CA ILE A 118 -4.51 -17.13 -0.26
C ILE A 118 -4.36 -18.61 -0.66
N HIS A 119 -3.15 -19.19 -0.51
CA HIS A 119 -2.91 -20.61 -0.79
C HIS A 119 -3.69 -21.52 0.15
N GLN A 120 -3.77 -21.16 1.44
CA GLN A 120 -4.58 -21.88 2.43
C GLN A 120 -6.08 -21.83 2.10
N ASN A 121 -6.53 -20.79 1.39
CA ASN A 121 -7.91 -20.65 0.89
C ASN A 121 -8.08 -21.21 -0.54
N GLY A 122 -7.20 -22.11 -0.98
CA GLY A 122 -7.39 -22.95 -2.16
C GLY A 122 -6.76 -22.44 -3.47
N LEU A 123 -6.30 -21.18 -3.54
CA LEU A 123 -5.70 -20.64 -4.77
C LEU A 123 -4.18 -20.85 -4.83
N THR A 124 -3.74 -22.10 -4.90
CA THR A 124 -2.33 -22.50 -4.77
C THR A 124 -1.41 -21.98 -5.89
N GLN A 125 -1.95 -21.68 -7.07
CA GLN A 125 -1.19 -21.09 -8.18
C GLN A 125 -0.89 -19.59 -8.00
N PHE A 126 -1.51 -18.93 -7.02
CA PHE A 126 -1.34 -17.50 -6.78
C PHE A 126 0.13 -17.15 -6.56
N LYS A 127 0.63 -16.14 -7.28
CA LYS A 127 1.97 -15.58 -7.06
C LYS A 127 1.95 -14.09 -7.34
N TRP A 128 2.60 -13.31 -6.50
CA TRP A 128 2.99 -11.95 -6.85
C TRP A 128 4.13 -11.95 -7.89
N GLN A 129 4.31 -10.86 -8.62
CA GLN A 129 5.56 -10.61 -9.37
C GLN A 129 6.76 -10.57 -8.42
N ARG A 130 7.99 -10.82 -8.91
CA ARG A 130 9.19 -10.86 -8.06
C ARG A 130 9.47 -9.50 -7.43
N SER A 131 9.56 -8.45 -8.24
CA SER A 131 9.72 -7.06 -7.81
C SER A 131 8.36 -6.41 -7.46
N PHE A 132 8.44 -5.17 -7.00
CA PHE A 132 7.34 -4.22 -6.90
C PHE A 132 7.89 -2.87 -7.39
N TYR A 133 7.00 -1.97 -7.78
CA TYR A 133 7.37 -0.59 -8.05
C TYR A 133 7.24 0.22 -6.77
N ASP A 134 8.19 1.12 -6.51
CA ASP A 134 8.11 2.10 -5.44
C ASP A 134 8.56 3.48 -5.91
N ARG A 135 8.02 4.52 -5.27
CA ARG A 135 8.38 5.91 -5.50
C ARG A 135 8.32 6.69 -4.20
N ILE A 136 9.40 7.41 -3.90
CA ILE A 136 9.43 8.39 -2.79
C ILE A 136 8.54 9.57 -3.17
N ILE A 137 7.59 9.89 -2.29
CA ILE A 137 6.72 11.06 -2.38
C ILE A 137 7.41 12.21 -1.66
N ARG A 138 7.73 13.28 -2.38
CA ARG A 138 8.67 14.31 -1.91
C ARG A 138 8.00 15.49 -1.20
N ASN A 139 6.68 15.64 -1.35
CA ASN A 139 5.94 16.76 -0.77
C ASN A 139 4.43 16.47 -0.68
N GLU A 140 3.73 17.31 0.09
CA GLU A 140 2.28 17.18 0.30
C GLU A 140 1.45 17.27 -1.00
N LYS A 141 1.91 18.04 -2.01
CA LYS A 141 1.20 18.17 -3.29
C LYS A 141 1.25 16.87 -4.09
N GLU A 142 2.40 16.22 -4.14
CA GLU A 142 2.55 14.89 -4.74
C GLU A 142 1.74 13.85 -3.97
N LEU A 143 1.78 13.89 -2.63
CA LEU A 143 0.98 13.01 -1.77
C LEU A 143 -0.52 13.14 -2.08
N HIS A 144 -1.03 14.37 -2.21
CA HIS A 144 -2.43 14.61 -2.55
C HIS A 144 -2.82 14.00 -3.90
N ARG A 145 -1.98 14.19 -4.93
CA ARG A 145 -2.22 13.63 -6.27
C ARG A 145 -2.26 12.10 -6.26
N ILE A 146 -1.37 11.47 -5.50
CA ILE A 146 -1.32 10.00 -5.42
C ILE A 146 -2.54 9.48 -4.65
N ARG A 147 -2.99 10.16 -3.59
CA ARG A 147 -4.23 9.83 -2.89
C ARG A 147 -5.45 9.91 -3.83
N GLU A 148 -5.56 10.98 -4.62
CA GLU A 148 -6.62 11.13 -5.63
C GLU A 148 -6.55 10.02 -6.69
N TYR A 149 -5.35 9.71 -7.19
CA TYR A 149 -5.14 8.60 -8.13
C TYR A 149 -5.63 7.26 -7.57
N ILE A 150 -5.31 6.95 -6.31
CA ILE A 150 -5.73 5.71 -5.65
C ILE A 150 -7.25 5.64 -5.52
N GLU A 151 -7.90 6.74 -5.16
CA GLU A 151 -9.36 6.81 -5.01
C GLU A 151 -10.09 6.69 -6.36
N GLU A 152 -9.54 7.26 -7.42
CA GLU A 152 -10.12 7.23 -8.77
C GLU A 152 -9.80 5.93 -9.54
N ASN A 153 -8.87 5.10 -9.06
CA ASN A 153 -8.35 3.97 -9.83
C ASN A 153 -9.43 2.96 -10.27
N PRO A 154 -10.42 2.57 -9.43
CA PRO A 154 -11.50 1.68 -9.84
C PRO A 154 -12.34 2.25 -11.01
N LEU A 155 -12.55 3.57 -11.03
CA LEU A 155 -13.27 4.27 -12.11
C LEU A 155 -12.43 4.33 -13.39
N ARG A 156 -11.13 4.64 -13.28
CA ARG A 156 -10.20 4.69 -14.43
C ARG A 156 -10.04 3.33 -15.11
N TRP A 157 -10.11 2.25 -14.34
CA TRP A 157 -10.10 0.89 -14.87
C TRP A 157 -11.30 0.59 -15.77
N GLU A 158 -12.52 1.00 -15.36
CA GLU A 158 -13.74 0.78 -16.14
C GLU A 158 -13.75 1.56 -17.47
N ILE A 159 -13.14 2.74 -17.51
CA ILE A 159 -13.07 3.60 -18.70
C ILE A 159 -11.99 3.13 -19.71
N GLY A 160 -11.33 2.00 -19.47
CA GLY A 160 -10.38 1.39 -20.41
C GLY A 160 -8.97 2.01 -20.39
N LYS A 161 -8.64 2.85 -19.40
CA LYS A 161 -7.26 3.27 -19.09
C LYS A 161 -6.57 2.32 -18.09
N GLY A 162 -7.15 1.15 -17.84
CA GLY A 162 -6.77 0.16 -16.83
C GLY A 162 -5.47 -0.61 -17.14
N PHE A 163 -4.37 0.10 -17.33
CA PHE A 163 -3.04 -0.48 -17.25
C PHE A 163 -2.50 -0.35 -15.83
N VAL A 164 -1.43 -1.09 -15.53
CA VAL A 164 -0.61 -0.80 -14.35
C VAL A 164 0.08 0.53 -14.62
N ASP A 165 -0.59 1.63 -14.31
CA ASP A 165 -0.02 2.96 -14.44
C ASP A 165 0.96 3.16 -13.27
N ASN A 166 2.25 3.01 -13.57
CA ASN A 166 3.28 3.57 -12.72
C ASN A 166 3.19 5.09 -12.91
N LEU A 167 2.91 5.83 -11.83
CA LEU A 167 2.74 7.29 -11.90
C LEU A 167 3.99 7.97 -12.50
N GLU A 168 3.90 8.35 -13.77
CA GLU A 168 4.76 9.36 -14.39
C GLU A 168 4.25 10.75 -13.98
N LEU A 169 4.50 11.12 -12.71
CA LEU A 169 4.33 12.46 -12.17
C LEU A 169 5.61 13.28 -12.25
#